data_AF-A0AAX6ICV4-F1
#
_entry.id   AF-A0AAX6ICV4-F1
#
_cell.length_a   1.000
_cell.length_b   1.000
_cell.length_c   1.000
_cell.angle_alpha   90.00
_cell.angle_beta   90.00
_cell.angle_gamma   90.00
#
_symmetry.space_group_name_H-M   'P 1'
#
loop_
_entity.id
_entity.type
_entity.pdbx_description
1 polymer ?
#
loop_
_entity_poly.entity_id
_entity_poly.type
_entity_poly.pdbx_seq_one_letter_code
_entity_poly.pdbx_strand_id
1 'polypeptide(L)'
;MIHFKGFHITFVHTEFNYKRVANAAAGGSSSVIGSVDGFHYEAIPDGLPITSDLNSNQDLQSLCASIRNGSLDGPFRDLLERLNEPSSGVPPVTCIVSDTFTSFTAGVAEEFEIPDVFFCSMSACGFMGFYHYKVLVERGIVPLKSEDDLVNGYLDSTVIDWMPGMTNMRLRDLSSFIRTTDPDEVIFNFALNVAQASRRATAIIVNSFDDLEGPVLDEMSSTYGSVYPIGPLNLLCSQAFGTMPESARSSLWKEDSACLDWLEGREANSVIYVNFGSLATMTGQQLTICMGSG
;
A
#
# COMPACT_ATOMS: atom_id res chain seq x y z
N MET A 1 -6.96 7.94 13.73
CA MET A 1 -6.58 9.32 14.15
C MET A 1 -7.62 10.37 13.79
N ILE A 2 -8.09 10.46 12.55
CA ILE A 2 -9.06 11.50 12.13
C ILE A 2 -10.46 11.34 12.75
N HIS A 3 -10.93 10.11 13.01
CA HIS A 3 -12.18 9.87 13.74
C HIS A 3 -12.21 10.56 15.12
N PHE A 4 -11.10 10.52 15.86
CA PHE A 4 -10.95 11.22 17.15
C PHE A 4 -10.96 12.76 17.04
N LYS A 5 -10.89 13.31 15.83
CA LYS A 5 -11.07 14.73 15.55
C LYS A 5 -12.51 15.08 15.18
N GLY A 6 -13.45 14.14 15.30
CA GLY A 6 -14.88 14.34 15.09
C GLY A 6 -15.37 13.98 13.69
N PHE A 7 -14.55 13.35 12.85
CA PHE A 7 -14.96 12.90 11.51
C PHE A 7 -15.76 11.60 11.60
N HIS A 8 -16.85 11.52 10.82
CA HIS A 8 -17.54 10.26 10.56
C HIS A 8 -16.75 9.47 9.51
N ILE A 9 -16.43 8.21 9.79
CA ILE A 9 -15.57 7.37 8.95
C ILE A 9 -16.32 6.12 8.49
N THR A 10 -16.34 5.93 7.18
CA THR A 10 -16.60 4.65 6.53
C THR A 10 -15.26 4.06 6.07
N PHE A 11 -14.80 2.98 6.70
CA PHE A 11 -13.60 2.28 6.26
C PHE A 11 -13.96 1.16 5.28
N VAL A 12 -13.51 1.27 4.04
CA VAL A 12 -13.88 0.34 2.97
C VAL A 12 -12.77 -0.69 2.75
N HIS A 13 -13.10 -1.97 2.91
CA HIS A 13 -12.24 -3.09 2.55
C HIS A 13 -12.67 -3.70 1.21
N THR A 14 -11.78 -4.48 0.59
CA THR A 14 -12.25 -5.53 -0.32
C THR A 14 -12.96 -6.62 0.49
N GLU A 15 -13.92 -7.33 -0.09
CA GLU A 15 -14.57 -8.46 0.58
C GLU A 15 -13.56 -9.51 1.09
N PHE A 16 -12.48 -9.72 0.33
CA PHE A 16 -11.37 -10.58 0.76
C PHE A 16 -10.72 -10.08 2.05
N ASN A 17 -10.29 -8.82 2.09
CA ASN A 17 -9.66 -8.23 3.27
C ASN A 17 -10.62 -8.17 4.46
N TYR A 18 -11.90 -7.87 4.22
CA TYR A 18 -12.92 -7.86 5.26
C TYR A 18 -13.06 -9.24 5.93
N LYS A 19 -13.17 -10.30 5.12
CA LYS A 19 -13.23 -11.69 5.63
C LYS A 19 -11.94 -12.08 6.35
N ARG A 20 -10.79 -11.62 5.86
CA ARG A 20 -9.49 -11.87 6.48
C ARG A 20 -9.37 -11.23 7.85
N VAL A 21 -9.73 -9.95 7.99
CA VAL A 21 -9.76 -9.25 9.29
C VAL A 21 -10.71 -9.98 10.26
N ALA A 22 -11.90 -10.37 9.79
CA ALA A 22 -12.86 -11.11 10.62
C ALA A 22 -12.30 -12.47 11.08
N ASN A 23 -11.60 -13.20 10.21
CA ASN A 23 -10.96 -14.47 10.54
C ASN A 23 -9.81 -14.29 11.56
N ALA A 24 -8.97 -13.26 11.39
CA ALA A 24 -7.90 -12.94 12.33
C ALA A 24 -8.45 -12.58 13.72
N ALA A 25 -9.53 -11.79 13.77
CA ALA A 25 -10.20 -11.42 15.01
C ALA A 25 -10.84 -12.63 15.71
N ALA A 26 -11.52 -13.51 14.97
CA ALA A 26 -12.14 -14.72 15.53
C ALA A 26 -11.12 -15.70 16.13
N GLY A 27 -9.87 -15.68 15.65
CA GLY A 27 -8.77 -16.50 16.16
C GLY A 27 -8.04 -15.92 17.38
N GLY A 28 -8.33 -14.68 17.80
CA GLY A 28 -7.72 -13.99 18.94
C GLY A 28 -8.77 -13.41 19.90
N SER A 29 -8.33 -12.69 20.94
CA SER A 29 -9.23 -11.98 21.88
C SER A 29 -9.74 -10.63 21.35
N SER A 30 -9.44 -10.27 20.10
CA SER A 30 -9.80 -8.98 19.52
C SER A 30 -11.25 -8.98 19.07
N SER A 31 -12.02 -7.96 19.47
CA SER A 31 -13.38 -7.76 19.02
C SER A 31 -13.44 -7.70 17.48
N VAL A 32 -14.35 -8.48 16.90
CA VAL A 32 -14.88 -8.33 15.55
C VAL A 32 -15.04 -6.85 15.24
N ILE A 33 -14.65 -6.43 14.02
CA ILE A 33 -15.03 -5.19 13.32
C ILE A 33 -16.20 -4.50 14.03
N GLY A 34 -15.86 -3.72 15.05
CA GLY A 34 -16.84 -3.17 15.98
C GLY A 34 -17.30 -1.86 15.41
N SER A 35 -18.61 -1.67 15.26
CA SER A 35 -19.14 -0.35 14.98
C SER A 35 -18.90 0.52 16.22
N VAL A 36 -18.00 1.49 16.10
CA VAL A 36 -17.88 2.58 17.06
C VAL A 36 -18.77 3.70 16.52
N ASP A 37 -19.41 4.48 17.40
CA ASP A 37 -20.22 5.59 16.93
C ASP A 37 -19.39 6.53 16.02
N GLY A 38 -19.92 6.80 14.83
CA GLY A 38 -19.21 7.52 13.78
C GLY A 38 -18.05 6.78 13.08
N PHE A 39 -17.85 5.48 13.31
CA PHE A 39 -16.86 4.65 12.61
C PHE A 39 -17.47 3.29 12.22
N HIS A 40 -17.70 3.09 10.93
CA HIS A 40 -18.22 1.83 10.41
C HIS A 40 -17.36 1.29 9.28
N TYR A 41 -17.56 0.01 8.98
CA TYR A 41 -16.81 -0.70 7.96
C TYR A 41 -17.77 -1.14 6.86
N GLU A 42 -17.30 -1.05 5.63
CA GLU A 42 -17.98 -1.52 4.42
C GLU A 42 -17.04 -2.43 3.63
N ALA A 43 -17.61 -3.24 2.76
CA ALA A 43 -16.85 -4.12 1.89
C ALA A 43 -17.37 -4.04 0.46
N ILE A 44 -16.45 -4.00 -0.50
CA ILE A 44 -16.76 -4.07 -1.93
C ILE A 44 -16.05 -5.27 -2.59
N PRO A 45 -16.67 -5.93 -3.58
CA PRO A 45 -16.00 -6.96 -4.35
C PRO A 45 -14.85 -6.36 -5.17
N ASP A 46 -13.75 -7.11 -5.26
CA ASP A 46 -12.56 -6.75 -6.06
C ASP A 46 -12.52 -7.46 -7.42
N GLY A 47 -13.60 -8.16 -7.80
CA GLY A 47 -13.70 -8.92 -9.04
C GLY A 47 -12.94 -10.25 -9.05
N LEU A 48 -12.30 -10.65 -7.93
CA LEU A 48 -11.57 -11.90 -7.82
C LEU A 48 -12.36 -12.97 -7.04
N PRO A 49 -12.13 -14.27 -7.33
CA PRO A 49 -12.69 -15.33 -6.51
C PRO A 49 -12.07 -15.30 -5.12
N ILE A 50 -12.92 -15.47 -4.10
CA ILE A 50 -12.47 -15.55 -2.71
C ILE A 50 -11.82 -16.91 -2.50
N THR A 51 -10.56 -16.91 -2.04
CA THR A 51 -9.81 -18.14 -1.76
C THR A 51 -10.41 -18.88 -0.57
N SER A 52 -10.25 -20.21 -0.56
CA SER A 52 -10.64 -21.02 0.61
C SER A 52 -9.70 -20.81 1.80
N ASP A 53 -8.44 -20.48 1.55
CA ASP A 53 -7.46 -20.14 2.57
C ASP A 53 -7.31 -18.62 2.70
N LEU A 54 -7.96 -18.07 3.73
CA LEU A 54 -7.90 -16.65 4.08
C LEU A 54 -6.56 -16.24 4.72
N ASN A 55 -5.69 -17.19 5.06
CA ASN A 55 -4.34 -16.90 5.53
C ASN A 55 -3.32 -16.80 4.39
N SER A 56 -3.68 -17.19 3.16
CA SER A 56 -2.86 -16.97 1.97
C SER A 56 -3.10 -15.59 1.37
N ASN A 57 -2.09 -14.96 0.78
CA ASN A 57 -2.27 -13.70 0.05
C ASN A 57 -3.09 -13.92 -1.23
N GLN A 58 -3.82 -12.89 -1.67
CA GLN A 58 -4.31 -12.85 -3.04
C GLN A 58 -3.14 -12.75 -4.02
N ASP A 59 -3.33 -13.31 -5.22
CA ASP A 59 -2.37 -13.18 -6.30
C ASP A 59 -2.25 -11.71 -6.72
N LEU A 60 -1.04 -11.16 -6.58
CA LEU A 60 -0.77 -9.74 -6.82
C LEU A 60 -1.05 -9.36 -8.27
N GLN A 61 -0.68 -10.21 -9.23
CA GLN A 61 -0.87 -9.94 -10.64
C GLN A 61 -2.36 -9.87 -11.00
N SER A 62 -3.16 -10.80 -10.49
CA SER A 62 -4.62 -10.81 -10.65
C SER A 62 -5.27 -9.59 -10.02
N LEU A 63 -4.83 -9.16 -8.83
CA LEU A 63 -5.36 -7.96 -8.17
C LEU A 63 -5.01 -6.68 -8.95
N CYS A 64 -3.76 -6.52 -9.37
CA CYS A 64 -3.34 -5.41 -10.22
C CYS A 64 -4.14 -5.37 -11.53
N ALA A 65 -4.35 -6.53 -12.18
CA ALA A 65 -5.18 -6.62 -13.38
C ALA A 65 -6.64 -6.24 -13.11
N SER A 66 -7.21 -6.69 -12.00
CA SER A 66 -8.61 -6.41 -11.65
C SER A 66 -8.85 -4.92 -11.41
N ILE A 67 -7.97 -4.26 -10.66
CA ILE A 67 -8.02 -2.81 -10.44
C ILE A 67 -7.88 -2.08 -11.78
N ARG A 68 -6.90 -2.47 -12.60
CA ARG A 68 -6.61 -1.81 -13.87
C ARG A 68 -7.73 -1.97 -14.91
N ASN A 69 -8.50 -3.05 -14.81
CA ASN A 69 -9.66 -3.32 -15.67
C ASN A 69 -10.96 -2.68 -15.16
N GLY A 70 -10.91 -1.92 -14.06
CA GLY A 70 -12.06 -1.20 -13.52
C GLY A 70 -13.08 -2.10 -12.81
N SER A 71 -12.68 -3.29 -12.36
CA SER A 71 -13.60 -4.22 -11.67
C SER A 71 -14.20 -3.65 -10.39
N LEU A 72 -13.54 -2.67 -9.76
CA LEU A 72 -13.98 -2.04 -8.52
C LEU A 72 -14.78 -0.75 -8.74
N ASP A 73 -14.79 -0.19 -9.95
CA ASP A 73 -15.38 1.12 -10.25
C ASP A 73 -16.90 1.11 -9.99
N GLY A 74 -17.60 0.11 -10.52
CA GLY A 74 -19.04 -0.09 -10.31
C GLY A 74 -19.38 -0.34 -8.84
N PRO A 75 -18.77 -1.35 -8.19
CA PRO A 75 -19.00 -1.59 -6.77
C PRO A 75 -18.73 -0.39 -5.84
N PHE A 76 -17.68 0.38 -6.13
CA PHE A 76 -17.36 1.58 -5.35
C PHE A 76 -18.35 2.72 -5.59
N ARG A 77 -18.81 2.90 -6.84
CA ARG A 77 -19.89 3.82 -7.17
C ARG A 77 -21.18 3.48 -6.44
N ASP A 78 -21.62 2.21 -6.51
CA ASP A 78 -22.84 1.74 -5.85
C ASP A 78 -22.77 1.99 -4.33
N LEU A 79 -21.58 1.82 -3.73
CA LEU A 79 -21.34 2.16 -2.32
C LEU A 79 -21.50 3.66 -2.06
N LEU A 80 -20.90 4.54 -2.87
CA LEU A 80 -21.02 5.99 -2.70
C LEU A 80 -22.46 6.47 -2.86
N GLU A 81 -23.20 5.95 -3.85
CA GLU A 81 -24.63 6.26 -4.02
C GLU A 81 -25.41 5.91 -2.75
N ARG A 82 -25.23 4.68 -2.26
CA ARG A 82 -25.90 4.18 -1.07
C ARG A 82 -25.56 4.96 0.19
N LEU A 83 -24.29 5.34 0.40
CA LEU A 83 -23.87 6.14 1.56
C LEU A 83 -24.47 7.55 1.53
N ASN A 84 -24.64 8.12 0.33
CA ASN A 84 -25.18 9.46 0.14
C ASN A 84 -26.72 9.53 0.20
N GLU A 85 -27.43 8.39 0.24
CA GLU A 85 -28.87 8.38 0.44
C GLU A 85 -29.25 8.87 1.85
N PRO A 86 -30.32 9.68 2.01
CA PRO A 86 -30.81 10.07 3.34
C PRO A 86 -31.20 8.90 4.24
N SER A 87 -31.50 7.74 3.66
CA SER A 87 -31.83 6.47 4.34
C SER A 87 -30.63 5.71 4.87
N SER A 88 -29.40 6.08 4.51
CA SER A 88 -28.18 5.34 4.88
C SER A 88 -27.91 5.34 6.39
N GLY A 89 -28.47 6.31 7.11
CA GLY A 89 -28.24 6.49 8.54
C GLY A 89 -26.86 7.07 8.87
N VAL A 90 -26.10 7.50 7.85
CA VAL A 90 -24.79 8.14 7.98
C VAL A 90 -24.76 9.48 7.22
N PRO A 91 -23.86 10.41 7.57
CA PRO A 91 -23.70 11.65 6.82
C PRO A 91 -23.25 11.39 5.37
N PRO A 92 -23.64 12.24 4.40
CA PRO A 92 -23.11 12.17 3.04
C PRO A 92 -21.58 12.24 3.01
N VAL A 93 -20.99 11.54 2.04
CA VAL A 93 -19.54 11.50 1.84
C VAL A 93 -19.05 12.85 1.33
N THR A 94 -18.14 13.47 2.09
CA THR A 94 -17.56 14.79 1.75
C THR A 94 -16.10 14.72 1.33
N CYS A 95 -15.44 13.57 1.51
CA CYS A 95 -14.03 13.35 1.20
C CYS A 95 -13.74 11.85 1.13
N ILE A 96 -12.87 11.46 0.21
CA ILE A 96 -12.34 10.11 0.09
C ILE A 96 -10.86 10.14 0.48
N VAL A 97 -10.42 9.15 1.25
CA VAL A 97 -9.00 8.89 1.50
C VAL A 97 -8.69 7.50 1.01
N SER A 98 -7.88 7.39 -0.04
CA SER A 98 -7.62 6.15 -0.76
C SER A 98 -6.12 5.83 -0.75
N ASP A 99 -5.73 4.55 -0.75
CA ASP A 99 -4.32 4.20 -0.95
C ASP A 99 -3.94 4.51 -2.40
N THR A 100 -2.70 4.96 -2.65
CA THR A 100 -2.19 5.18 -4.01
C THR A 100 -2.42 3.99 -4.96
N PHE A 101 -2.42 2.74 -4.48
CA PHE A 101 -2.66 1.54 -5.28
C PHE A 101 -4.15 1.34 -5.63
N THR A 102 -5.04 2.04 -4.93
CA THR A 102 -6.49 2.07 -5.21
C THR A 102 -6.87 3.26 -6.11
N SER A 103 -6.00 3.60 -7.06
CA SER A 103 -6.16 4.76 -7.96
C SER A 103 -7.44 4.80 -8.80
N PHE A 104 -8.20 3.70 -8.87
CA PHE A 104 -9.54 3.65 -9.46
C PHE A 104 -10.54 4.60 -8.76
N THR A 105 -10.33 4.88 -7.46
CA THR A 105 -11.16 5.78 -6.66
C THR A 105 -11.22 7.18 -7.23
N ALA A 106 -10.13 7.70 -7.79
CA ALA A 106 -10.09 9.04 -8.38
C ALA A 106 -11.07 9.19 -9.56
N GLY A 107 -11.26 8.12 -10.34
CA GLY A 107 -12.24 8.08 -11.43
C GLY A 107 -13.64 8.34 -10.92
N VAL A 108 -14.06 7.53 -9.95
CA VAL A 108 -15.40 7.58 -9.38
C VAL A 108 -15.59 8.87 -8.56
N ALA A 109 -14.61 9.30 -7.77
CA ALA A 109 -14.71 10.49 -6.92
C ALA A 109 -15.04 11.76 -7.71
N GLU A 110 -14.45 11.94 -8.90
CA GLU A 110 -14.74 13.07 -9.78
C GLU A 110 -16.21 13.09 -10.25
N GLU A 111 -16.83 11.93 -10.45
CA GLU A 111 -18.22 11.83 -10.89
C GLU A 111 -19.22 12.27 -9.81
N PHE A 112 -18.81 12.22 -8.54
CA PHE A 112 -19.58 12.73 -7.40
C PHE A 112 -19.13 14.12 -6.94
N GLU A 113 -18.15 14.72 -7.63
CA GLU A 113 -17.51 15.99 -7.21
C GLU A 113 -16.96 15.94 -5.78
N ILE A 114 -16.47 14.78 -5.34
CA ILE A 114 -15.91 14.55 -4.00
C ILE A 114 -14.38 14.64 -4.06
N PRO A 115 -13.71 15.40 -3.17
CA PRO A 115 -12.25 15.43 -3.12
C PRO A 115 -11.69 14.05 -2.71
N ASP A 116 -10.71 13.58 -3.47
CA ASP A 116 -9.98 12.33 -3.20
C ASP A 116 -8.53 12.64 -2.79
N VAL A 117 -8.17 12.22 -1.59
CA VAL A 117 -6.84 12.40 -1.01
C VAL A 117 -6.13 11.05 -1.01
N PHE A 118 -4.99 10.97 -1.69
CA PHE A 118 -4.23 9.74 -1.76
C PHE A 118 -3.33 9.58 -0.55
N PHE A 119 -3.23 8.36 -0.05
CA PHE A 119 -2.33 7.96 1.01
C PHE A 119 -1.24 7.05 0.42
N CYS A 120 -0.01 7.54 0.42
CA CYS A 120 1.18 6.80 0.03
C CYS A 120 1.69 6.01 1.24
N SER A 121 1.33 4.72 1.28
CA SER A 121 1.75 3.77 2.32
C SER A 121 3.19 3.26 2.13
N MET A 122 3.75 3.42 0.92
CA MET A 122 5.15 3.13 0.59
C MET A 122 6.07 4.35 0.81
N SER A 123 7.38 4.17 0.67
CA SER A 123 8.35 5.27 0.73
C SER A 123 8.15 6.26 -0.42
N ALA A 124 8.46 7.54 -0.18
CA ALA A 124 8.35 8.59 -1.20
C ALA A 124 9.23 8.27 -2.42
N CYS A 125 10.46 7.78 -2.18
CA CYS A 125 11.38 7.38 -3.24
C CYS A 125 10.88 6.19 -4.06
N GLY A 126 10.22 5.22 -3.44
CA GLY A 126 9.64 4.08 -4.15
C GLY A 126 8.50 4.53 -5.06
N PHE A 127 7.65 5.43 -4.57
CA PHE A 127 6.55 6.01 -5.34
C PHE A 127 7.04 6.88 -6.51
N MET A 128 8.02 7.76 -6.26
CA MET A 128 8.66 8.56 -7.33
C MET A 128 9.41 7.69 -8.33
N GLY A 129 9.90 6.52 -7.91
CA GLY A 129 10.39 5.48 -8.83
C GLY A 129 9.34 5.08 -9.88
N PHE A 130 8.09 4.84 -9.46
CA PHE A 130 6.99 4.53 -10.39
C PHE A 130 6.67 5.68 -11.33
N TYR A 131 6.71 6.92 -10.82
CA TYR A 131 6.54 8.11 -11.64
C TYR A 131 7.55 8.17 -12.80
N HIS A 132 8.80 7.79 -12.54
CA HIS A 132 9.84 7.79 -13.55
C HIS A 132 9.85 6.56 -14.47
N TYR A 133 8.95 5.58 -14.30
CA TYR A 133 8.83 4.46 -15.24
C TYR A 133 8.57 4.93 -16.68
N LYS A 134 7.77 5.99 -16.85
CA LYS A 134 7.56 6.60 -18.16
C LYS A 134 8.87 7.04 -18.81
N VAL A 135 9.77 7.65 -18.04
CA VAL A 135 11.06 8.12 -18.55
C VAL A 135 12.01 6.94 -18.84
N LEU A 136 11.92 5.85 -18.07
CA LEU A 136 12.66 4.62 -18.39
C LEU A 136 12.24 4.04 -19.75
N VAL A 137 10.92 4.05 -20.04
CA VAL A 137 10.37 3.62 -21.33
C VAL A 137 10.80 4.54 -22.46
N GLU A 138 10.68 5.86 -22.28
CA GLU A 138 11.09 6.85 -23.27
C GLU A 138 12.59 6.76 -23.62
N ARG A 139 13.42 6.37 -22.65
CA ARG A 139 14.86 6.15 -22.84
C ARG A 139 15.20 4.76 -23.39
N GLY A 140 14.22 3.88 -23.57
CA GLY A 140 14.44 2.50 -24.03
C GLY A 140 15.27 1.65 -23.05
N ILE A 141 15.20 1.97 -21.75
CA ILE A 141 15.86 1.22 -20.68
C ILE A 141 14.98 0.03 -20.24
N VAL A 142 13.66 0.24 -20.23
CA VAL A 142 12.65 -0.78 -19.92
C VAL A 142 11.54 -0.78 -20.99
N PRO A 143 10.87 -1.91 -21.28
CA PRO A 143 11.19 -3.26 -20.81
C PRO A 143 12.61 -3.70 -21.18
N LEU A 144 13.14 -4.67 -20.44
CA LEU A 144 14.47 -5.23 -20.69
C LEU A 144 14.51 -5.88 -22.07
N LYS A 145 15.70 -5.89 -22.69
CA LYS A 145 15.85 -6.40 -24.06
C LYS A 145 15.87 -7.92 -24.11
N SER A 146 16.37 -8.55 -23.07
CA SER A 146 16.34 -10.00 -22.89
C SER A 146 16.33 -10.37 -21.41
N GLU A 147 16.00 -11.63 -21.12
CA GLU A 147 16.09 -12.18 -19.76
C GLU A 147 17.54 -12.20 -19.26
N ASP A 148 18.54 -12.22 -20.16
CA ASP A 148 19.96 -12.16 -19.77
C ASP A 148 20.29 -10.88 -18.99
N ASP A 149 19.58 -9.77 -19.25
CA ASP A 149 19.74 -8.51 -18.52
C ASP A 149 19.46 -8.63 -17.02
N LEU A 150 18.75 -9.67 -16.59
CA LEU A 150 18.49 -9.97 -15.18
C LEU A 150 19.69 -10.55 -14.45
N VAL A 151 20.64 -11.16 -15.17
CA VAL A 151 21.75 -11.94 -14.57
C VAL A 151 23.13 -11.51 -15.06
N ASN A 152 23.23 -10.79 -16.18
CA ASN A 152 24.50 -10.37 -16.78
C ASN A 152 25.12 -9.11 -16.13
N GLY A 153 24.51 -8.57 -15.07
CA GLY A 153 24.95 -7.35 -14.40
C GLY A 153 24.46 -6.06 -15.04
N TYR A 154 23.56 -6.10 -16.03
CA TYR A 154 22.98 -4.92 -16.66
C TYR A 154 22.24 -4.03 -15.64
N LEU A 155 21.43 -4.62 -14.76
CA LEU A 155 20.75 -3.87 -13.69
C LEU A 155 21.73 -3.14 -12.76
N ASP A 156 22.91 -3.72 -12.55
CA ASP A 156 23.92 -3.23 -11.61
C ASP A 156 24.79 -2.14 -12.21
N SER A 157 25.06 -2.24 -13.51
CA SER A 157 25.92 -1.32 -14.27
C SER A 157 25.15 -0.13 -14.84
N THR A 158 23.83 -0.22 -14.97
CA THR A 158 22.99 0.88 -15.48
C THR A 158 22.76 1.92 -14.39
N VAL A 159 23.43 3.06 -14.52
CA VAL A 159 23.32 4.21 -13.62
C VAL A 159 22.06 5.04 -13.95
N ILE A 160 21.36 5.46 -12.91
CA ILE A 160 20.19 6.32 -12.95
C ILE A 160 20.53 7.62 -12.20
N ASP A 161 21.06 8.61 -12.92
CA ASP A 161 21.55 9.88 -12.37
C ASP A 161 20.66 11.09 -12.74
N TRP A 162 19.53 10.82 -13.38
CA TRP A 162 18.63 11.84 -13.95
C TRP A 162 17.28 11.93 -13.23
N MET A 163 17.05 11.12 -12.19
CA MET A 163 15.84 11.19 -11.36
C MET A 163 16.03 12.27 -10.28
N PRO A 164 15.24 13.37 -10.31
CA PRO A 164 15.36 14.41 -9.30
C PRO A 164 15.09 13.88 -7.88
N GLY A 165 15.81 14.39 -6.89
CA GLY A 165 15.71 13.94 -5.49
C GLY A 165 16.31 12.55 -5.21
N MET A 166 16.64 11.75 -6.23
CA MET A 166 17.10 10.36 -6.10
C MET A 166 18.53 10.17 -6.64
N THR A 167 19.53 10.42 -5.80
CA THR A 167 20.95 10.32 -6.19
C THR A 167 21.53 8.91 -5.98
N ASN A 168 22.59 8.57 -6.72
CA ASN A 168 23.33 7.30 -6.62
C ASN A 168 22.48 6.05 -6.90
N MET A 169 21.46 6.19 -7.73
CA MET A 169 20.58 5.08 -8.10
C MET A 169 21.16 4.26 -9.24
N ARG A 170 20.93 2.95 -9.19
CA ARG A 170 21.10 2.03 -10.32
C ARG A 170 19.74 1.45 -10.71
N LEU A 171 19.66 0.86 -11.89
CA LEU A 171 18.44 0.18 -12.34
C LEU A 171 18.01 -0.93 -11.37
N ARG A 172 18.97 -1.65 -10.76
CA ARG A 172 18.74 -2.65 -9.69
C ARG A 172 17.94 -2.09 -8.50
N ASP A 173 18.18 -0.83 -8.14
CA ASP A 173 17.68 -0.23 -6.92
C ASP A 173 16.21 0.24 -7.06
N LEU A 174 15.67 0.24 -8.29
CA LEU A 174 14.25 0.43 -8.56
C LEU A 174 13.45 -0.85 -8.26
N SER A 175 12.14 -0.70 -8.06
CA SER A 175 11.25 -1.83 -7.78
C SER A 175 11.36 -2.92 -8.84
N SER A 176 11.29 -4.18 -8.42
CA SER A 176 11.40 -5.33 -9.32
C SER A 176 10.33 -5.37 -10.41
N PHE A 177 9.30 -4.52 -10.36
CA PHE A 177 8.27 -4.43 -11.40
C PHE A 177 8.84 -4.00 -12.76
N ILE A 178 10.03 -3.39 -12.82
CA ILE A 178 10.70 -3.11 -14.11
C ILE A 178 11.44 -4.33 -14.70
N ARG A 179 11.53 -5.44 -13.97
CA ARG A 179 12.32 -6.62 -14.35
C ARG A 179 11.52 -7.53 -15.28
N THR A 180 11.09 -6.96 -16.40
CA THR A 180 10.26 -7.62 -17.41
C THR A 180 10.80 -7.33 -18.80
N THR A 181 10.66 -8.29 -19.72
CA THR A 181 10.86 -8.12 -21.17
C THR A 181 9.55 -7.85 -21.90
N ASP A 182 8.42 -8.03 -21.24
CA ASP A 182 7.08 -7.84 -21.79
C ASP A 182 6.61 -6.39 -21.59
N PRO A 183 6.36 -5.63 -22.68
CA PRO A 183 5.78 -4.28 -22.58
C PRO A 183 4.37 -4.25 -22.00
N ASP A 184 3.63 -5.35 -22.09
CA ASP A 184 2.27 -5.48 -21.58
C ASP A 184 2.22 -6.11 -20.17
N GLU A 185 3.39 -6.23 -19.50
CA GLU A 185 3.46 -6.81 -18.16
C GLU A 185 2.55 -6.06 -17.19
N VAL A 186 1.74 -6.83 -16.46
CA VAL A 186 0.58 -6.33 -15.72
C VAL A 186 1.00 -5.41 -14.57
N ILE A 187 2.01 -5.80 -13.80
CA ILE A 187 2.42 -5.09 -12.59
C ILE A 187 3.21 -3.83 -12.95
N PHE A 188 4.06 -3.88 -13.97
CA PHE A 188 4.76 -2.75 -14.56
C PHE A 188 3.77 -1.66 -14.98
N ASN A 189 2.77 -2.03 -15.80
CA ASN A 189 1.77 -1.09 -16.28
C ASN A 189 0.83 -0.61 -15.15
N PHE A 190 0.57 -1.45 -14.15
CA PHE A 190 -0.17 -1.04 -12.96
C PHE A 190 0.57 0.05 -12.17
N ALA A 191 1.87 -0.13 -11.90
CA ALA A 191 2.68 0.86 -11.18
C ALA A 191 2.78 2.19 -11.93
N LEU A 192 2.94 2.13 -13.26
CA LEU A 192 2.90 3.31 -14.12
C LEU A 192 1.55 4.05 -14.00
N ASN A 193 0.44 3.31 -14.05
CA ASN A 193 -0.91 3.89 -13.93
C ASN A 193 -1.16 4.51 -12.56
N VAL A 194 -0.72 3.87 -11.47
CA VAL A 194 -0.80 4.42 -10.09
C VAL A 194 -0.15 5.81 -10.03
N ALA A 195 1.08 5.94 -10.52
CA ALA A 195 1.80 7.21 -10.48
C ALA A 195 1.14 8.29 -11.37
N GLN A 196 0.56 7.90 -12.50
CA GLN A 196 -0.14 8.82 -13.40
C GLN A 196 -1.47 9.30 -12.81
N ALA A 197 -2.29 8.37 -12.31
CA ALA A 197 -3.60 8.65 -11.73
C ALA A 197 -3.50 9.51 -10.47
N SER A 198 -2.39 9.43 -9.73
CA SER A 198 -2.14 10.28 -8.55
C SER A 198 -2.08 11.78 -8.84
N ARG A 199 -1.96 12.20 -10.12
CA ARG A 199 -2.13 13.61 -10.50
C ARG A 199 -3.56 14.13 -10.35
N ARG A 200 -4.54 13.23 -10.25
CA ARG A 200 -5.96 13.57 -10.05
C ARG A 200 -6.32 13.76 -8.57
N ALA A 201 -5.42 13.35 -7.67
CA ALA A 201 -5.64 13.51 -6.23
C ALA A 201 -5.66 15.00 -5.85
N THR A 202 -6.53 15.36 -4.92
CA THR A 202 -6.60 16.70 -4.33
C THR A 202 -5.35 17.00 -3.50
N ALA A 203 -4.83 15.97 -2.84
CA ALA A 203 -3.59 15.99 -2.09
C ALA A 203 -3.03 14.57 -1.94
N ILE A 204 -1.74 14.46 -1.63
CA ILE A 204 -1.09 13.19 -1.28
C ILE A 204 -0.53 13.28 0.13
N ILE A 205 -0.97 12.38 1.00
CA ILE A 205 -0.42 12.16 2.32
C ILE A 205 0.64 11.07 2.21
N VAL A 206 1.83 11.30 2.76
CA VAL A 206 2.94 10.36 2.69
C VAL A 206 3.30 9.89 4.10
N ASN A 207 3.40 8.57 4.30
CA ASN A 207 3.90 7.99 5.54
C ASN A 207 5.43 8.06 5.63
N SER A 208 5.97 9.26 5.51
CA SER A 208 7.40 9.59 5.63
C SER A 208 7.57 10.99 6.21
N PHE A 209 8.81 11.46 6.36
CA PHE A 209 9.15 12.76 6.95
C PHE A 209 10.40 13.37 6.29
N ASP A 210 10.51 14.69 6.37
CA ASP A 210 11.52 15.48 5.64
C ASP A 210 12.96 15.09 5.97
N ASP A 211 13.28 14.83 7.24
CA ASP A 211 14.63 14.42 7.64
C ASP A 211 15.06 13.07 7.01
N LEU A 212 14.12 12.24 6.55
CA LEU A 212 14.39 10.96 5.90
C LEU A 212 14.42 11.05 4.37
N GLU A 213 13.43 11.72 3.77
CA GLU A 213 13.21 11.72 2.31
C GLU A 213 13.08 13.13 1.69
N GLY A 214 13.53 14.18 2.38
CA GLY A 214 13.33 15.60 2.00
C GLY A 214 13.51 15.93 0.52
N PRO A 215 14.67 15.65 -0.12
CA PRO A 215 14.86 15.94 -1.54
C PRO A 215 13.85 15.26 -2.48
N VAL A 216 13.36 14.06 -2.11
CA VAL A 216 12.34 13.35 -2.88
C VAL A 216 10.95 13.93 -2.61
N LEU A 217 10.66 14.32 -1.36
CA LEU A 217 9.41 14.97 -0.97
C LEU A 217 9.26 16.34 -1.66
N ASP A 218 10.35 17.09 -1.82
CA ASP A 218 10.38 18.34 -2.58
C ASP A 218 10.02 18.12 -4.07
N GLU A 219 10.60 17.08 -4.69
CA GLU A 219 10.28 16.71 -6.07
C GLU A 219 8.83 16.23 -6.20
N MET A 220 8.37 15.43 -5.24
CA MET A 220 7.00 14.92 -5.20
C MET A 220 6.00 16.09 -5.07
N SER A 221 6.30 17.07 -4.22
CA SER A 221 5.51 18.31 -4.07
C SER A 221 5.50 19.12 -5.37
N SER A 222 6.64 19.24 -6.03
CA SER A 222 6.75 19.93 -7.33
C SER A 222 5.95 19.23 -8.43
N THR A 223 5.85 17.90 -8.36
CA THR A 223 5.16 17.06 -9.35
C THR A 223 3.64 16.98 -9.14
N TYR A 224 3.20 16.85 -7.88
CA TYR A 224 1.80 16.55 -7.52
C TYR A 224 1.09 17.71 -6.79
N GLY A 225 1.81 18.77 -6.44
CA GLY A 225 1.26 19.91 -5.70
C GLY A 225 1.18 19.63 -4.20
N SER A 226 -0.03 19.45 -3.67
CA SER A 226 -0.26 19.34 -2.22
C SER A 226 0.22 17.99 -1.68
N VAL A 227 1.43 17.95 -1.14
CA VAL A 227 2.01 16.75 -0.52
C VAL A 227 2.25 16.99 0.97
N TYR A 228 1.83 16.04 1.81
CA TYR A 228 1.89 16.13 3.27
C TYR A 228 2.62 14.93 3.86
N PRO A 229 3.91 15.05 4.18
CA PRO A 229 4.64 14.02 4.92
C PRO A 229 4.21 14.05 6.40
N ILE A 230 3.45 13.04 6.83
CA ILE A 230 2.93 12.92 8.21
C ILE A 230 3.47 11.68 8.94
N GLY A 231 4.52 11.08 8.41
CA GLY A 231 5.12 9.87 8.96
C GLY A 231 6.09 10.14 10.11
N PRO A 232 6.54 9.07 10.78
CA PRO A 232 6.03 7.71 10.65
C PRO A 232 4.76 7.52 11.52
N LEU A 233 3.67 7.03 10.91
CA LEU A 233 2.35 6.96 11.56
C LEU A 233 2.34 6.15 12.86
N ASN A 234 3.18 5.13 12.99
CA ASN A 234 3.27 4.32 14.21
C ASN A 234 3.71 5.14 15.42
N LEU A 235 4.61 6.12 15.25
CA LEU A 235 5.01 7.02 16.33
C LEU A 235 3.91 8.03 16.66
N LEU A 236 3.20 8.53 15.65
CA LEU A 236 2.07 9.42 15.89
C LEU A 236 0.93 8.72 16.63
N CYS A 237 0.64 7.46 16.29
CA CYS A 237 -0.35 6.66 17.00
C CYS A 237 0.06 6.40 18.45
N SER A 238 1.32 6.04 18.71
CA SER A 238 1.78 5.79 20.08
C SER A 238 1.78 7.07 20.94
N GLN A 239 2.14 8.22 20.36
CA GLN A 239 2.05 9.51 21.06
C GLN A 239 0.61 9.94 21.33
N ALA A 240 -0.30 9.70 20.39
CA ALA A 240 -1.69 10.14 20.51
C ALA A 240 -2.52 9.26 21.47
N PHE A 241 -2.25 7.95 21.52
CA PHE A 241 -3.11 6.99 22.21
C PHE A 241 -2.39 6.13 23.27
N GLY A 242 -1.06 6.15 23.33
CA GLY A 242 -0.29 5.19 24.10
C GLY A 242 -0.49 3.78 23.53
N THR A 243 -1.50 3.08 24.04
CA THR A 243 -1.96 1.79 23.53
C THR A 243 -3.24 1.97 22.72
N MET A 244 -3.23 1.52 21.46
CA MET A 244 -4.44 1.55 20.62
C MET A 244 -5.56 0.70 21.26
N PRO A 245 -6.80 1.24 21.35
CA PRO A 245 -7.96 0.47 21.80
C PRO A 245 -8.12 -0.80 20.98
N GLU A 246 -8.50 -1.92 21.61
CA GLU A 246 -8.73 -3.20 20.91
C GLU A 246 -9.78 -3.07 19.79
N SER A 247 -10.82 -2.26 20.00
CA SER A 247 -11.84 -1.96 19.00
C SER A 247 -11.34 -1.21 17.77
N ALA A 248 -10.15 -0.60 17.85
CA ALA A 248 -9.49 0.12 16.77
C ALA A 248 -8.37 -0.72 16.12
N ARG A 249 -8.14 -1.96 16.57
CA ARG A 249 -7.18 -2.87 15.95
C ARG A 249 -7.84 -3.60 14.78
N SER A 250 -7.33 -3.34 13.58
CA SER A 250 -7.73 -4.04 12.35
C SER A 250 -6.49 -4.67 11.72
N SER A 251 -6.06 -5.80 12.30
CA SER A 251 -4.96 -6.59 11.74
C SER A 251 -5.50 -7.59 10.71
N LEU A 252 -4.82 -7.69 9.57
CA LEU A 252 -5.08 -8.72 8.56
C LEU A 252 -4.57 -10.12 8.99
N TRP A 253 -3.83 -10.20 10.10
CA TRP A 253 -3.21 -11.41 10.58
C TRP A 253 -3.47 -11.58 12.07
N LYS A 254 -3.58 -12.84 12.49
CA LYS A 254 -3.65 -13.16 13.91
C LYS A 254 -2.35 -12.73 14.60
N GLU A 255 -2.47 -11.91 15.64
CA GLU A 255 -1.34 -11.51 16.46
C GLU A 255 -0.84 -12.70 17.31
N ASP A 256 0.48 -12.83 17.43
CA ASP A 256 1.14 -13.80 18.29
C ASP A 256 2.11 -13.08 19.24
N SER A 257 1.75 -13.07 20.53
CA SER A 257 2.55 -12.44 21.59
C SER A 257 3.60 -13.37 22.19
N ALA A 258 3.63 -14.67 21.84
CA ALA A 258 4.58 -15.61 22.43
C ALA A 258 6.05 -15.23 22.18
N CYS A 259 6.30 -14.51 21.07
CA CYS A 259 7.64 -13.99 20.77
C CYS A 259 8.10 -12.92 21.78
N LEU A 260 7.17 -12.14 22.35
CA LEU A 260 7.48 -11.13 23.36
C LEU A 260 7.83 -11.79 24.69
N ASP A 261 7.04 -12.78 25.12
CA ASP A 261 7.32 -13.56 26.34
C ASP A 261 8.69 -14.25 26.25
N TRP A 262 9.03 -14.78 25.06
CA TRP A 262 10.34 -15.38 24.81
C TRP A 262 11.48 -14.35 24.84
N LEU A 263 11.21 -13.11 24.43
CA LEU A 263 12.20 -12.02 24.37
C LEU A 263 12.56 -11.51 25.76
N GLU A 264 11.62 -11.52 26.72
CA GLU A 264 11.87 -11.08 28.11
C GLU A 264 13.01 -11.84 28.79
N GLY A 265 13.27 -13.09 28.38
CA GLY A 265 14.34 -13.93 28.91
C GLY A 265 15.71 -13.74 28.26
N ARG A 266 15.89 -12.77 27.36
CA ARG A 266 17.13 -12.57 26.57
C ARG A 266 17.93 -11.37 27.05
N GLU A 267 19.25 -11.43 26.88
CA GLU A 267 20.12 -10.29 27.18
C GLU A 267 19.85 -9.14 26.21
N ALA A 268 20.05 -7.90 26.67
CA ALA A 268 19.89 -6.72 25.82
C ALA A 268 20.82 -6.79 24.60
N ASN A 269 20.30 -6.46 23.41
CA ASN A 269 21.02 -6.48 22.14
C ASN A 269 21.59 -7.86 21.73
N SER A 270 21.05 -8.97 22.26
CA SER A 270 21.51 -10.34 21.94
C SER A 270 20.68 -11.06 20.86
N VAL A 271 19.54 -10.50 20.47
CA VAL A 271 18.57 -11.12 19.57
C VAL A 271 18.62 -10.46 18.19
N ILE A 272 18.65 -11.29 17.15
CA ILE A 272 18.49 -10.86 15.76
C ILE A 272 17.03 -11.10 15.35
N TYR A 273 16.36 -10.05 14.90
CA TYR A 273 15.03 -10.15 14.28
C TYR A 273 15.18 -10.29 12.76
N VAL A 274 14.54 -11.31 12.20
CA VAL A 274 14.52 -11.57 10.76
C VAL A 274 13.08 -11.65 10.28
N ASN A 275 12.70 -10.81 9.32
CA ASN A 275 11.40 -10.82 8.67
C ASN A 275 11.55 -10.31 7.23
N PHE A 276 10.93 -10.99 6.27
CA PHE A 276 10.96 -10.66 4.84
C PHE A 276 9.65 -10.00 4.36
N GLY A 277 8.78 -9.61 5.29
CA GLY A 277 7.47 -9.02 5.02
C GLY A 277 6.39 -10.08 4.81
N SER A 278 5.22 -9.61 4.41
CA SER A 278 4.02 -10.45 4.28
C SER A 278 3.78 -11.01 2.87
N LEU A 279 4.46 -10.47 1.85
CA LEU A 279 4.25 -10.87 0.45
C LEU A 279 5.34 -11.81 -0.09
N ALA A 280 6.56 -11.75 0.45
CA ALA A 280 7.66 -12.55 -0.04
C ALA A 280 7.47 -14.04 0.31
N THR A 281 7.64 -14.91 -0.68
CA THR A 281 7.78 -16.36 -0.47
C THR A 281 9.23 -16.74 -0.68
N MET A 282 9.79 -17.51 0.26
CA MET A 282 11.15 -18.03 0.16
C MET A 282 11.12 -19.55 0.14
N THR A 283 11.86 -20.13 -0.80
CA THR A 283 12.16 -21.55 -0.79
C THR A 283 13.04 -21.90 0.41
N GLY A 284 13.00 -23.15 0.86
CA GLY A 284 13.87 -23.64 1.93
C GLY A 284 15.37 -23.42 1.63
N GLN A 285 15.77 -23.54 0.37
CA GLN A 285 17.16 -23.27 -0.04
C GLN A 285 17.55 -21.80 0.13
N GLN A 286 16.68 -20.87 -0.27
CA GLN A 286 16.93 -19.43 -0.08
C GLN A 286 17.02 -19.08 1.41
N LEU A 287 16.18 -19.68 2.26
CA LEU A 287 16.25 -19.51 3.71
C LEU A 287 17.60 -19.99 4.27
N THR A 288 18.07 -21.17 3.86
CA THR A 288 19.38 -21.68 4.30
C THR A 288 20.53 -20.76 3.89
N ILE A 289 20.49 -20.21 2.66
CA ILE A 289 21.51 -19.26 2.18
C ILE A 289 21.48 -17.97 3.01
N CYS A 290 20.29 -17.42 3.29
CA CYS A 290 20.14 -16.16 4.02
C CYS A 290 20.48 -16.27 5.50
N MET A 291 20.17 -17.39 6.15
CA MET A 291 20.39 -17.58 7.59
C MET A 291 21.81 -18.04 7.93
N GLY A 292 22.60 -18.39 6.91
CA GLY A 292 23.91 -19.02 7.09
C GLY A 292 23.78 -20.46 7.55
N SER A 293 24.66 -21.33 7.05
CA SER A 293 24.82 -22.66 7.62
C SER A 293 25.40 -22.52 9.03
N GLY A 294 24.57 -22.74 10.05
CA GLY A 294 25.05 -22.97 11.43
C GLY A 294 25.89 -24.24 11.54
#